data_AF-A0A7Y2GPM4-F1
#
_entry.id   AF-A0A7Y2GPM4-F1
#
_cell.length_a   1.000
_cell.length_b   1.000
_cell.length_c   1.000
_cell.angle_alpha   90.00
_cell.angle_beta   90.00
_cell.angle_gamma   90.00
#
_symmetry.space_group_name_H-M   'P 1'
#
loop_
_entity.id
_entity.type
_entity.pdbx_description
1 polymer ?
#
loop_
_entity_poly.entity_id
_entity_poly.type
_entity_poly.pdbx_seq_one_letter_code
_entity_poly.pdbx_strand_id
1 'polypeptide(L)' 'MPVKIRLQRHGKKGKPFYWVVAADSRAKRDGKFLEKLGTYNPNTNPATIDLNVDNSLKWLQNGALPTNSARAIL' A
#
# COMPACT_ATOMS: atom_id res chain seq x y z
N MET A 1 13.15 -0.26 -13.91
CA MET A 1 12.24 -1.15 -13.15
C MET A 1 11.21 -0.28 -12.45
N PRO A 2 9.89 -0.55 -12.56
CA PRO A 2 8.88 0.36 -12.05
C PRO A 2 8.63 0.17 -10.55
N VAL A 3 8.61 1.28 -9.81
CA VAL A 3 8.08 1.33 -8.44
C VAL A 3 6.57 1.15 -8.51
N LYS A 4 6.03 0.31 -7.64
CA LYS A 4 4.59 0.08 -7.53
C LYS A 4 4.11 0.47 -6.14
N ILE A 5 2.94 1.10 -6.10
CA ILE A 5 2.17 1.26 -4.86
C ILE A 5 1.32 0.00 -4.69
N ARG A 6 1.57 -0.76 -3.63
CA ARG A 6 0.96 -2.07 -3.40
C ARG A 6 0.61 -2.29 -1.94
N LEU A 7 -0.23 -3.30 -1.69
CA LEU A 7 -0.63 -3.73 -0.35
C LEU A 7 0.30 -4.84 0.16
N GLN A 8 0.89 -4.63 1.34
CA GLN A 8 1.62 -5.66 2.08
C GLN A 8 0.74 -6.24 3.18
N ARG A 9 0.68 -7.56 3.30
CA ARG A 9 -0.19 -8.20 4.28
C ARG A 9 0.53 -8.31 5.62
N HIS A 10 0.11 -7.51 6.58
CA HIS A 10 0.56 -7.54 7.96
C HIS A 10 -0.64 -7.81 8.84
N GLY A 11 -0.86 -9.06 9.25
CA GLY A 11 -2.02 -9.41 10.06
C GLY A 11 -1.97 -10.86 10.52
N LYS A 12 -3.03 -11.30 11.19
CA LYS A 12 -3.14 -12.67 11.70
C LYS A 12 -3.94 -13.52 10.71
N LYS A 13 -3.88 -14.85 10.88
CA LYS A 13 -4.80 -15.76 10.18
C LYS A 13 -6.24 -15.34 10.49
N GLY A 14 -7.07 -15.19 9.45
CA GLY A 14 -8.46 -14.74 9.57
C GLY A 14 -8.68 -13.25 9.85
N LYS A 15 -7.62 -12.46 10.13
CA LYS A 15 -7.72 -11.01 10.36
C LYS A 15 -6.65 -10.28 9.54
N PRO A 16 -6.88 -10.07 8.22
CA PRO A 16 -5.92 -9.40 7.37
C PRO A 16 -5.84 -7.91 7.71
N PHE A 17 -4.64 -7.38 7.78
CA PHE A 17 -4.40 -5.94 7.84
C PHE A 17 -3.30 -5.63 6.82
N TYR A 18 -3.39 -4.45 6.20
CA TYR A 18 -2.58 -4.13 5.04
C TYR A 18 -1.82 -2.84 5.25
N TRP A 19 -0.56 -2.81 4.81
CA TRP A 19 0.18 -1.57 4.67
C TRP A 19 0.16 -1.16 3.20
N VAL A 20 -0.13 0.11 2.96
CA VAL A 20 0.02 0.73 1.63
C VAL A 20 1.47 1.18 1.54
N VAL A 21 2.24 0.59 0.62
CA VAL A 21 3.68 0.86 0.51
C VAL A 21 4.08 1.12 -0.94
N ALA A 22 5.08 1.98 -1.11
CA ALA A 22 5.83 2.12 -2.34
C ALA A 22 7.02 1.14 -2.32
N ALA A 23 7.10 0.26 -3.31
CA ALA A 23 8.18 -0.74 -3.40
C ALA A 23 8.53 -1.06 -4.86
N ASP A 24 9.76 -1.56 -5.09
CA ASP A 24 10.12 -2.12 -6.40
C ASP A 24 9.22 -3.31 -6.72
N SER A 25 8.70 -3.35 -7.96
CA SER A 25 7.91 -4.44 -8.51
C SER A 25 8.48 -5.85 -8.28
N ARG A 26 9.81 -6.01 -8.23
CA ARG A 26 10.50 -7.30 -8.08
C ARG A 26 10.68 -7.74 -6.63
N ALA A 27 10.49 -6.83 -5.68
CA ALA A 27 10.61 -7.18 -4.27
C ALA A 27 9.49 -8.15 -3.86
N LYS A 28 9.80 -9.09 -2.96
CA LYS A 28 8.80 -10.00 -2.36
C LYS A 28 7.63 -9.20 -1.79
N ARG A 29 6.41 -9.77 -1.78
CA ARG A 29 5.20 -9.09 -1.29
C ARG A 29 5.44 -8.41 0.04
N ASP A 30 5.74 -9.17 1.08
CA ASP A 30 5.98 -8.67 2.45
C ASP A 30 7.47 -8.42 2.74
N GLY A 31 8.26 -8.13 1.69
CA GLY A 31 9.69 -7.85 1.79
C GLY A 31 10.00 -6.36 1.96
N LYS A 32 11.24 -6.00 1.61
CA LYS A 32 11.74 -4.62 1.64
C LYS A 32 10.85 -3.69 0.79
N PHE A 33 10.48 -2.56 1.36
CA PHE A 33 9.78 -1.46 0.71
C PHE A 33 10.63 -0.17 0.81
N LEU A 34 10.29 0.83 0.01
CA LEU A 34 10.97 2.13 0.00
C LEU A 34 10.35 3.05 1.04
N GLU A 35 9.01 3.15 1.03
CA GLU A 35 8.27 4.03 1.93
C GLU A 35 6.90 3.43 2.26
N LYS A 36 6.46 3.62 3.51
CA LYS A 36 5.10 3.30 3.96
C LYS A 36 4.23 4.54 3.79
N LEU A 37 3.24 4.43 2.91
CA LEU A 37 2.31 5.51 2.57
C LEU A 37 1.06 5.51 3.45
N GLY A 38 0.73 4.36 4.04
CA GLY A 38 -0.46 4.26 4.87
C GLY A 38 -0.78 2.85 5.34
N THR A 39 -1.99 2.69 5.86
CA THR A 39 -2.56 1.42 6.30
C THR A 39 -4.01 1.28 5.86
N TYR A 40 -4.42 0.02 5.68
CA TYR A 40 -5.77 -0.35 5.32
C TYR A 40 -6.22 -1.53 6.19
N ASN A 41 -7.32 -1.33 6.91
CA ASN A 41 -7.94 -2.31 7.78
C ASN A 41 -9.35 -2.67 7.28
N PRO A 42 -9.52 -3.82 6.62
CA PRO A 42 -10.84 -4.30 6.20
C PRO A 42 -11.65 -4.94 7.33
N ASN A 43 -11.09 -5.13 8.54
CA ASN A 43 -11.80 -5.81 9.63
C ASN A 43 -12.77 -4.88 10.37
N THR A 44 -12.68 -3.58 10.14
CA THR A 44 -13.59 -2.57 10.70
C THR A 44 -14.73 -2.29 9.72
N ASN A 45 -15.89 -1.92 10.26
CA ASN A 45 -17.03 -1.48 9.45
C ASN A 45 -17.46 -0.08 9.93
N PRO A 46 -17.21 0.99 9.15
CA PRO A 46 -16.58 1.00 7.82
C PRO A 46 -15.07 0.67 7.87
N ALA A 47 -14.51 0.23 6.73
CA ALA A 47 -13.10 -0.12 6.64
C ALA A 47 -12.22 1.11 6.94
N THR A 48 -11.26 0.95 7.85
CA THR A 48 -10.39 2.05 8.27
C THR A 48 -9.23 2.19 7.28
N ILE A 49 -9.08 3.39 6.72
CA ILE A 49 -7.99 3.75 5.83
C ILE A 49 -7.27 4.94 6.47
N ASP A 50 -5.96 4.81 6.62
CA ASP A 50 -5.08 5.89 7.08
C ASP A 50 -3.99 6.07 6.03
N LEU A 51 -3.99 7.18 5.30
CA LEU A 51 -3.12 7.43 4.17
C LEU A 51 -2.45 8.80 4.31
N ASN A 52 -1.14 8.84 4.12
CA ASN A 52 -0.41 10.08 3.91
C ASN A 52 -0.60 10.52 2.45
N VAL A 53 -1.48 11.50 2.24
CA VAL A 53 -1.87 12.00 0.91
C VAL A 53 -0.69 12.65 0.21
N ASP A 54 0.09 13.48 0.92
CA ASP A 54 1.22 14.23 0.33
C ASP A 54 2.29 13.30 -0.23
N ASN A 55 2.69 12.29 0.55
CA ASN A 55 3.69 11.32 0.11
C ASN A 55 3.15 10.44 -1.01
N SER A 56 1.87 10.05 -0.93
CA SER A 56 1.24 9.24 -1.98
C SER A 56 1.20 9.98 -3.32
N LEU A 57 0.84 11.27 -3.30
CA LEU A 57 0.81 12.13 -4.47
C LEU A 57 2.22 12.29 -5.07
N LYS A 58 3.23 12.51 -4.24
CA LYS A 58 4.63 12.60 -4.66
C LYS A 58 5.08 11.33 -5.40
N TRP A 59 4.74 10.15 -4.89
CA TRP A 59 5.08 8.89 -5.56
C TRP A 59 4.34 8.71 -6.89
N LEU A 60 3.07 9.09 -6.96
CA LEU A 60 2.31 9.07 -8.22
C LEU A 60 2.92 10.01 -9.27
N GLN A 61 3.30 11.23 -8.88
CA GLN A 61 3.98 12.20 -9.75
C GLN A 61 5.35 11.70 -10.22
N ASN A 62 6.07 10.98 -9.36
CA ASN A 62 7.34 10.34 -9.70
C ASN A 62 7.19 9.07 -10.59
N GLY A 63 5.96 8.73 -11.02
CA GLY A 63 5.69 7.63 -11.94
C GLY A 63 5.49 6.27 -11.27
N ALA A 64 5.21 6.23 -9.96
CA ALA A 64 4.84 4.98 -9.31
C ALA A 64 3.47 4.49 -9.80
N LEU A 65 3.38 3.20 -10.15
CA LEU A 65 2.14 2.61 -10.66
C LEU A 65 1.37 1.89 -9.54
N PRO A 66 0.13 2.29 -9.22
CA PRO A 66 -0.68 1.60 -8.22
C PRO A 66 -1.25 0.28 -8.76
N THR A 67 -1.34 -0.74 -7.89
CA THR A 67 -2.12 -1.96 -8.19
C THR A 67 -3.62 -1.67 -8.13
N ASN A 68 -4.46 -2.54 -8.70
CA ASN A 68 -5.92 -2.33 -8.74
C ASN A 68 -6.52 -2.08 -7.34
N SER A 69 -6.12 -2.85 -6.32
CA SER A 69 -6.59 -2.65 -4.95
C SER A 69 -6.05 -1.37 -4.31
N ALA A 70 -4.79 -1.00 -4.58
CA ALA A 70 -4.23 0.25 -4.08
C ALA A 70 -4.89 1.47 -4.73
N ARG A 71 -5.24 1.40 -6.02
CA ARG A 71 -5.97 2.44 -6.75
C ARG A 71 -7.38 2.67 -6.21
N ALA A 72 -8.03 1.65 -5.64
CA ALA A 72 -9.34 1.81 -5.02
C ALA A 72 -9.29 2.49 -3.64
N ILE A 73 -8.08 2.62 -3.05
CA ILE A 73 -7.85 3.20 -1.73
C ILE A 73 -7.27 4.62 -1.84
N LEU A 74 -6.44 4.86 -2.86
CA LEU A 74 -5.88 6.18 -3.24
C LEU A 74 -6.95 7.07 -3.87
#